data_AF-A0A955ND58-F1
#
_entry.id   AF-A0A955ND58-F1
#
_cell.length_a   1.000
_cell.length_b   1.000
_cell.length_c   1.000
_cell.angle_alpha   90.00
_cell.angle_beta   90.00
_cell.angle_gamma   90.00
#
_symmetry.space_group_name_H-M   'P 1'
#
loop_
_entity.id
_entity.type
_entity.pdbx_description
1 polymer ?
#
loop_
_entity_poly.entity_id
_entity_poly.type
_entity_poly.pdbx_seq_one_letter_code
_entity_poly.pdbx_strand_id
1 'polypeptide(L)'
;EGPYVKAITGVPISMEGKTSACAHLTHMGNIAQAVCDCWSNESVQAVRLLSASAPIAYLEQLAYDCRLMNTASAHSSEDALRLRDWLVESDASLDPQAYVLRPDVVLRISKEIVEEETPYRQVRRAAQCTFQELKRANENGLLHLPKREQKWLNRLEPVIQELPESEADLIEEMLPNLDRSRFLPEEYGLSV
;
A
#
# COMPACT_ATOMS: atom_id res chain seq x y z
N GLU A 1 1.32 -0.13 -2.57
CA GLU A 1 1.44 -1.55 -3.01
C GLU A 1 2.88 -2.07 -3.04
N GLY A 2 3.89 -1.22 -3.30
CA GLY A 2 5.32 -1.60 -3.27
C GLY A 2 5.73 -2.69 -2.25
N PRO A 3 5.38 -2.60 -0.94
CA PRO A 3 5.75 -3.63 0.05
C PRO A 3 5.31 -5.04 -0.31
N TYR A 4 4.13 -5.21 -0.94
CA TYR A 4 3.64 -6.50 -1.42
C TYR A 4 4.47 -7.02 -2.59
N VAL A 5 4.81 -6.15 -3.56
CA VAL A 5 5.68 -6.51 -4.68
C VAL A 5 7.05 -6.96 -4.17
N LYS A 6 7.64 -6.22 -3.23
CA LYS A 6 8.91 -6.59 -2.59
C LYS A 6 8.81 -7.93 -1.84
N ALA A 7 7.74 -8.16 -1.10
CA ALA A 7 7.54 -9.41 -0.37
C ALA A 7 7.42 -10.63 -1.30
N ILE A 8 6.73 -10.48 -2.43
CA ILE A 8 6.51 -11.57 -3.40
C ILE A 8 7.76 -11.82 -4.25
N THR A 9 8.43 -10.77 -4.70
CA THR A 9 9.46 -10.86 -5.75
C THR A 9 10.89 -10.63 -5.26
N GLY A 10 11.06 -10.04 -4.07
CA GLY A 10 12.37 -9.63 -3.55
C GLY A 10 12.98 -8.42 -4.27
N VAL A 11 12.29 -7.79 -5.22
CA VAL A 11 12.82 -6.63 -5.95
C VAL A 11 12.83 -5.37 -5.06
N PRO A 12 13.82 -4.47 -5.23
CA PRO A 12 13.84 -3.20 -4.53
C PRO A 12 12.69 -2.31 -4.97
N ILE A 13 12.17 -1.51 -4.04
CA ILE A 13 11.04 -0.59 -4.26
C ILE A 13 11.40 0.84 -3.86
N SER A 14 10.88 1.79 -4.63
CA SER A 14 10.81 3.19 -4.21
C SER A 14 9.50 3.43 -3.48
N MET A 15 9.58 4.13 -2.35
CA MET A 15 8.41 4.52 -1.55
C MET A 15 8.42 6.02 -1.28
N GLU A 16 7.27 6.52 -0.85
CA GLU A 16 7.02 7.91 -0.49
C GLU A 16 6.03 7.99 0.66
N GLY A 17 5.99 9.11 1.37
CA GLY A 17 5.17 9.28 2.57
C GLY A 17 5.37 10.66 3.18
N LYS A 18 5.89 10.76 4.41
CA LYS A 18 5.97 12.06 5.12
C LYS A 18 6.70 13.15 4.33
N THR A 19 7.70 12.79 3.53
CA THR A 19 8.57 13.71 2.78
C THR A 19 8.08 13.94 1.34
N SER A 20 6.90 13.41 0.97
CA SER A 20 6.20 13.71 -0.29
C SER A 20 4.98 14.63 -0.11
N ALA A 21 4.86 15.30 1.03
CA ALA A 21 3.78 16.26 1.31
C ALA A 21 3.69 17.43 0.29
N CYS A 22 4.74 17.66 -0.51
CA CYS A 22 4.68 18.59 -1.64
C CYS A 22 3.78 18.14 -2.80
N ALA A 23 3.56 16.83 -2.95
CA ALA A 23 2.75 16.27 -4.01
C ALA A 23 1.31 16.01 -3.55
N HIS A 24 1.15 15.34 -2.41
CA HIS A 24 -0.15 14.97 -1.87
C HIS A 24 -0.08 14.68 -0.36
N LEU A 25 -1.25 14.61 0.27
CA LEU A 25 -1.39 14.23 1.67
C LEU A 25 -1.67 12.73 1.77
N THR A 26 -1.14 12.08 2.81
CA THR A 26 -1.31 10.65 3.04
C THR A 26 -1.49 10.34 4.52
N HIS A 27 -2.14 9.21 4.80
CA HIS A 27 -2.21 8.60 6.14
C HIS A 27 -1.03 7.63 6.41
N MET A 28 -0.14 7.45 5.43
CA MET A 28 1.00 6.51 5.45
C MET A 28 2.33 7.27 5.47
N GLY A 29 2.56 8.10 6.49
CA GLY A 29 3.70 9.01 6.53
C GLY A 29 5.04 8.31 6.80
N ASN A 30 5.16 7.72 7.98
CA ASN A 30 6.35 7.03 8.46
C ASN A 30 6.38 5.57 7.99
N ILE A 31 5.25 4.85 8.06
CA ILE A 31 5.18 3.42 7.75
C ILE A 31 5.65 3.09 6.33
N ALA A 32 5.51 4.02 5.39
CA ALA A 32 5.99 3.84 4.03
C ALA A 32 7.52 3.65 3.93
N GLN A 33 8.29 4.12 4.92
CA GLN A 33 9.75 3.90 5.01
C GLN A 33 10.10 2.50 5.50
N ALA A 34 9.18 1.76 6.10
CA ALA A 34 9.45 0.51 6.84
C ALA A 34 10.26 -0.53 6.04
N VAL A 35 10.04 -0.60 4.73
CA VAL A 35 10.71 -1.57 3.84
C VAL A 35 11.15 -0.95 2.52
N CYS A 36 11.29 0.37 2.44
CA CYS A 36 11.73 1.04 1.21
C CYS A 36 13.22 0.75 0.90
N ASP A 37 13.57 0.81 -0.38
CA ASP A 37 14.97 0.76 -0.86
C ASP A 37 15.39 2.13 -1.42
N CYS A 38 14.43 2.85 -2.00
CA CYS A 38 14.55 4.25 -2.39
C CYS A 38 13.46 5.09 -1.71
N TRP A 39 13.79 6.33 -1.36
CA TRP A 39 12.87 7.27 -0.71
C TRP A 39 12.65 8.51 -1.58
N SER A 40 11.39 8.80 -1.88
CA SER A 40 10.95 9.80 -2.86
C SER A 40 10.11 10.91 -2.20
N ASN A 41 10.20 12.12 -2.75
CA ASN A 41 9.29 13.23 -2.46
C ASN A 41 8.11 13.30 -3.43
N GLU A 42 7.92 12.25 -4.23
CA GLU A 42 6.99 12.14 -5.35
C GLU A 42 7.24 13.17 -6.46
N SER A 43 6.72 14.38 -6.28
CA SER A 43 6.85 15.46 -7.24
C SER A 43 6.79 16.82 -6.54
N VAL A 44 7.60 17.77 -7.03
CA VAL A 44 7.59 19.14 -6.55
C VAL A 44 7.87 20.11 -7.69
N GLN A 45 7.07 21.18 -7.76
CA GLN A 45 7.32 22.24 -8.72
C GLN A 45 8.67 22.94 -8.43
N ALA A 46 9.43 23.26 -9.47
CA ALA A 46 10.72 23.95 -9.37
C ALA A 46 10.57 25.45 -9.03
N VAL A 47 10.07 25.76 -7.83
CA VAL A 47 9.89 27.13 -7.33
C VAL A 47 11.02 27.53 -6.36
N ARG A 48 11.25 28.84 -6.20
CA ARG A 48 12.24 29.36 -5.24
C ARG A 48 11.64 29.41 -3.83
N LEU A 49 12.33 28.81 -2.86
CA LEU A 49 12.08 28.96 -1.42
C LEU A 49 13.13 29.92 -0.81
N LEU A 50 12.98 30.20 0.50
CA LEU A 50 13.94 31.02 1.23
C LEU A 50 15.35 30.39 1.23
N SER A 51 15.44 29.08 1.42
CA SER A 51 16.71 28.32 1.46
C SER A 51 17.31 28.11 0.07
N ALA A 52 16.57 27.43 -0.82
CA ALA A 52 17.00 27.06 -2.16
C ALA A 52 15.78 26.87 -3.09
N SER A 53 15.95 26.26 -4.26
CA SER A 53 14.78 25.78 -5.01
C SER A 53 14.11 24.61 -4.26
N ALA A 54 12.80 24.44 -4.44
CA ALA A 54 12.05 23.37 -3.76
C ALA A 54 12.63 21.96 -4.02
N PRO A 55 13.08 21.58 -5.24
CA PRO A 55 13.77 20.30 -5.45
C PRO A 55 15.02 20.12 -4.58
N ILE A 56 15.80 21.18 -4.36
CA ILE A 56 16.99 21.12 -3.49
C ILE A 56 16.58 20.93 -2.03
N ALA A 57 15.57 21.67 -1.57
CA ALA A 57 15.09 21.58 -0.19
C ALA A 57 14.53 20.18 0.12
N TYR A 58 13.76 19.58 -0.79
CA TYR A 58 13.24 18.22 -0.60
C TYR A 58 14.32 17.15 -0.75
N LEU A 59 15.27 17.31 -1.68
CA LEU A 59 16.41 16.40 -1.78
C LEU A 59 17.23 16.35 -0.48
N GLU A 60 17.42 17.51 0.18
CA GLU A 60 18.06 17.56 1.49
C GLU A 60 17.29 16.76 2.55
N GLN A 61 15.97 16.91 2.62
CA GLN A 61 15.12 16.17 3.57
C GLN A 61 15.19 14.65 3.31
N LEU A 62 15.04 14.24 2.05
CA LEU A 62 15.18 12.82 1.65
C LEU A 62 16.56 12.27 2.03
N ALA A 63 17.63 13.05 1.83
CA ALA A 63 18.98 12.63 2.19
C ALA A 63 19.12 12.41 3.71
N TYR A 64 18.47 13.22 4.55
CA TYR A 64 18.48 13.01 6.00
C TYR A 64 17.69 11.78 6.43
N ASP A 65 16.51 11.54 5.84
CA ASP A 65 15.72 10.33 6.10
C ASP A 65 16.55 9.07 5.75
N CYS A 66 17.16 9.04 4.56
CA CYS A 66 18.02 7.94 4.13
C CYS A 66 19.25 7.77 5.03
N ARG A 67 19.89 8.86 5.48
CA ARG A 67 21.04 8.78 6.40
C ARG A 67 20.68 8.14 7.73
N LEU A 68 19.49 8.44 8.27
CA LEU A 68 19.02 7.81 9.51
C LEU A 68 18.79 6.32 9.31
N MET A 69 18.08 5.93 8.24
CA MET A 69 17.83 4.50 7.93
C MET A 69 19.13 3.73 7.69
N ASN A 70 20.09 4.33 6.98
CA ASN A 70 21.40 3.73 6.73
C ASN A 70 22.22 3.60 8.02
N THR A 71 22.14 4.59 8.92
CA THR A 71 22.85 4.55 10.20
C THR A 71 22.32 3.41 11.08
N ALA A 72 21.00 3.28 11.20
CA ALA A 72 20.38 2.18 11.95
C ALA A 72 20.77 0.82 11.37
N SER A 73 20.72 0.68 10.03
CA SER A 73 21.05 -0.55 9.32
C SER A 73 22.53 -0.95 9.43
N ALA A 74 23.43 0.03 9.45
CA ALA A 74 24.87 -0.22 9.60
C ALA A 74 25.26 -0.57 11.04
N HIS A 75 24.48 -0.16 12.04
CA HIS A 75 24.79 -0.41 13.44
C HIS A 75 24.52 -1.86 13.84
N SER A 76 23.30 -2.34 13.62
CA SER A 76 22.95 -3.75 13.78
C SER A 76 21.62 -4.08 13.10
N SER A 77 21.37 -5.37 12.85
CA SER A 77 20.05 -5.81 12.42
C SER A 77 18.98 -5.47 13.46
N GLU A 78 19.27 -5.56 14.76
CA GLU A 78 18.29 -5.24 15.80
C GLU A 78 17.87 -3.76 15.76
N ASP A 79 18.80 -2.84 15.54
CA ASP A 79 18.49 -1.41 15.44
C ASP A 79 17.74 -1.06 14.16
N ALA A 80 18.07 -1.72 13.05
CA ALA A 80 17.33 -1.60 11.80
C ALA A 80 15.87 -2.03 11.97
N LEU A 81 15.66 -3.21 12.58
CA LEU A 81 14.33 -3.73 12.87
C LEU A 81 13.59 -2.81 13.85
N ARG A 82 14.27 -2.26 14.87
CA ARG A 82 13.66 -1.35 15.85
C ARG A 82 13.21 -0.03 15.23
N LEU A 83 14.03 0.58 14.37
CA LEU A 83 13.63 1.79 13.63
C LEU A 83 12.42 1.50 12.74
N ARG A 84 12.45 0.41 11.99
CA ARG A 84 11.30 -0.03 11.18
C ARG A 84 10.06 -0.20 12.05
N ASP A 85 10.18 -0.86 13.18
CA ASP A 85 9.03 -1.16 14.05
C ASP A 85 8.43 0.15 14.60
N TRP A 86 9.23 1.15 14.93
CA TRP A 86 8.73 2.49 15.30
C TRP A 86 8.06 3.23 14.14
N LEU A 87 8.62 3.15 12.93
CA LEU A 87 7.99 3.73 11.73
C LEU A 87 6.62 3.10 11.45
N VAL A 88 6.47 1.81 11.74
CA VAL A 88 5.21 1.08 11.63
C VAL A 88 4.25 1.46 12.75
N GLU A 89 4.71 1.41 14.00
CA GLU A 89 3.89 1.66 15.20
C GLU A 89 3.27 3.07 15.20
N SER A 90 3.99 4.08 14.67
CA SER A 90 3.50 5.45 14.65
C SER A 90 2.23 5.65 13.82
N ASP A 91 2.01 4.82 12.79
CA ASP A 91 0.95 5.04 11.79
C ASP A 91 -0.07 3.89 11.75
N ALA A 92 0.36 2.65 11.98
CA ALA A 92 -0.41 1.46 11.62
C ALA A 92 -1.81 1.42 12.25
N SER A 93 -1.97 1.91 13.48
CA SER A 93 -3.25 1.85 14.20
C SER A 93 -4.24 2.95 13.80
N LEU A 94 -3.80 3.95 13.03
CA LEU A 94 -4.53 5.19 12.77
C LEU A 94 -5.37 5.15 11.49
N ASP A 95 -5.03 4.29 10.53
CA ASP A 95 -5.73 4.18 9.25
C ASP A 95 -5.62 2.76 8.69
N PRO A 96 -6.70 2.19 8.10
CA PRO A 96 -6.67 0.87 7.50
C PRO A 96 -5.62 0.74 6.37
N GLN A 97 -5.36 1.80 5.61
CA GLN A 97 -4.36 1.82 4.54
C GLN A 97 -2.94 1.69 5.09
N ALA A 98 -2.67 2.31 6.25
CA ALA A 98 -1.40 2.12 6.95
C ALA A 98 -1.31 0.70 7.53
N TYR A 99 -2.39 0.21 8.16
CA TYR A 99 -2.39 -1.11 8.80
C TYR A 99 -2.01 -2.25 7.85
N VAL A 100 -2.55 -2.24 6.62
CA VAL A 100 -2.26 -3.27 5.61
C VAL A 100 -0.84 -3.20 5.06
N LEU A 101 -0.06 -2.15 5.37
CA LEU A 101 1.34 -2.02 4.98
C LEU A 101 2.32 -2.44 6.08
N ARG A 102 1.82 -2.86 7.26
CA ARG A 102 2.67 -3.47 8.27
C ARG A 102 3.43 -4.66 7.66
N PRO A 103 4.77 -4.77 7.85
CA PRO A 103 5.55 -5.85 7.25
C PRO A 103 5.03 -7.25 7.54
N ASP A 104 4.53 -7.50 8.76
CA ASP A 104 3.97 -8.80 9.14
C ASP A 104 2.63 -9.10 8.44
N VAL A 105 1.78 -8.08 8.24
CA VAL A 105 0.51 -8.21 7.50
C VAL A 105 0.80 -8.45 6.02
N VAL A 106 1.69 -7.65 5.44
CA VAL A 106 2.12 -7.78 4.04
C VAL A 106 2.63 -9.18 3.76
N LEU A 107 3.53 -9.73 4.60
CA LEU A 107 4.06 -11.08 4.41
C LEU A 107 2.96 -12.16 4.50
N ARG A 108 2.02 -12.04 5.46
CA ARG A 108 0.91 -13.00 5.59
C ARG A 108 0.01 -13.00 4.36
N ILE A 109 -0.44 -11.83 3.92
CA ILE A 109 -1.34 -11.71 2.76
C ILE A 109 -0.59 -12.12 1.48
N SER A 110 0.67 -11.70 1.32
CA SER A 110 1.49 -12.08 0.15
C SER A 110 1.64 -13.59 0.03
N LYS A 111 1.80 -14.30 1.15
CA LYS A 111 1.84 -15.76 1.17
C LYS A 111 0.55 -16.36 0.60
N GLU A 112 -0.62 -15.85 1.00
CA GLU A 112 -1.90 -16.34 0.48
C GLU A 112 -2.07 -16.02 -1.02
N ILE A 113 -1.61 -14.86 -1.46
CA ILE A 113 -1.69 -14.45 -2.86
C ILE A 113 -0.91 -15.42 -3.76
N VAL A 114 0.32 -15.78 -3.39
CA VAL A 114 1.19 -16.60 -4.26
C VAL A 114 0.74 -18.06 -4.40
N GLU A 115 -0.19 -18.53 -3.56
CA GLU A 115 -0.78 -19.87 -3.67
C GLU A 115 -1.85 -19.94 -4.79
N GLU A 116 -2.32 -18.80 -5.31
CA GLU A 116 -3.32 -18.75 -6.37
C GLU A 116 -2.68 -18.78 -7.77
N GLU A 117 -3.27 -19.58 -8.66
CA GLU A 117 -2.69 -19.89 -9.97
C GLU A 117 -2.91 -18.80 -11.04
N THR A 118 -3.96 -17.99 -10.88
CA THR A 118 -4.36 -17.00 -11.91
C THR A 118 -4.32 -15.58 -11.34
N PRO A 119 -3.99 -14.56 -12.15
CA PRO A 119 -3.97 -13.17 -11.71
C PRO A 119 -5.28 -12.71 -11.07
N TYR A 120 -6.42 -13.11 -11.62
CA TYR A 120 -7.71 -12.77 -11.04
C TYR A 120 -7.91 -13.40 -9.65
N ARG A 121 -7.59 -14.69 -9.49
CA ARG A 121 -7.69 -15.36 -8.18
C ARG A 121 -6.73 -14.76 -7.15
N GLN A 122 -5.55 -14.34 -7.57
CA GLN A 122 -4.60 -13.60 -6.73
C GLN A 122 -5.21 -12.31 -6.19
N VAL A 123 -5.87 -11.51 -7.04
CA VAL A 123 -6.57 -10.28 -6.62
C VAL A 123 -7.74 -10.59 -5.69
N ARG A 124 -8.56 -11.59 -6.02
CA ARG A 124 -9.69 -12.03 -5.19
C ARG A 124 -9.23 -12.48 -3.80
N ARG A 125 -8.17 -13.28 -3.74
CA ARG A 125 -7.53 -13.73 -2.49
C ARG A 125 -6.99 -12.55 -1.69
N ALA A 126 -6.30 -11.61 -2.35
CA ALA A 126 -5.80 -10.40 -1.71
C ALA A 126 -6.93 -9.60 -1.03
N ALA A 127 -8.06 -9.40 -1.72
CA ALA A 127 -9.22 -8.70 -1.18
C ALA A 127 -9.82 -9.43 0.04
N GLN A 128 -10.00 -10.75 -0.05
CA GLN A 128 -10.52 -11.58 1.04
C GLN A 128 -9.61 -11.54 2.28
N CYS A 129 -8.30 -11.77 2.11
CA CYS A 129 -7.34 -11.75 3.20
C CYS A 129 -7.21 -10.36 3.83
N THR A 130 -7.21 -9.30 3.02
CA THR A 130 -7.18 -7.91 3.51
C THR A 130 -8.41 -7.59 4.37
N PHE A 131 -9.60 -7.97 3.90
CA PHE A 131 -10.83 -7.78 4.66
C PHE A 131 -10.80 -8.50 6.02
N GLN A 132 -10.36 -9.76 6.02
CA GLN A 132 -10.24 -10.55 7.25
C GLN A 132 -9.22 -9.95 8.22
N GLU A 133 -8.07 -9.51 7.72
CA GLU A 133 -7.03 -8.85 8.53
C GLU A 133 -7.55 -7.57 9.18
N LEU A 134 -8.22 -6.69 8.41
CA LEU A 134 -8.79 -5.44 8.93
C LEU A 134 -9.92 -5.68 9.95
N LYS A 135 -10.81 -6.63 9.67
CA LYS A 135 -11.89 -7.01 10.59
C LYS A 135 -11.33 -7.51 11.92
N ARG A 136 -10.41 -8.47 11.88
CA ARG A 136 -9.72 -9.00 13.06
C ARG A 136 -8.95 -7.92 13.82
N ALA A 137 -8.26 -7.04 13.11
CA ALA A 137 -7.49 -5.95 13.71
C ALA A 137 -8.39 -4.98 14.49
N ASN A 138 -9.54 -4.61 13.92
CA ASN A 138 -10.51 -3.75 14.57
C ASN A 138 -11.16 -4.45 15.79
N GLU A 139 -11.55 -5.72 15.66
CA GLU A 139 -12.12 -6.51 16.77
C GLU A 139 -11.15 -6.67 17.95
N ASN A 140 -9.86 -6.80 17.67
CA ASN A 140 -8.81 -6.93 18.68
C ASN A 140 -8.27 -5.58 19.19
N GLY A 141 -8.82 -4.45 18.73
CA GLY A 141 -8.37 -3.10 19.15
C GLY A 141 -6.98 -2.71 18.63
N LEU A 142 -6.45 -3.40 17.61
CA LEU A 142 -5.16 -3.09 16.98
C LEU A 142 -5.28 -2.01 15.89
N LEU A 143 -6.49 -1.79 15.37
CA LEU A 143 -6.82 -0.79 14.37
C LEU A 143 -8.03 0.02 14.84
N HIS A 144 -7.90 1.34 14.88
CA HIS A 144 -8.95 2.23 15.34
C HIS A 144 -9.82 2.70 14.17
N LEU A 145 -10.87 1.96 13.84
CA LEU A 145 -11.84 2.41 12.84
C LEU A 145 -12.94 3.25 13.50
N PRO A 146 -13.22 4.48 13.02
CA PRO A 146 -14.43 5.20 13.36
C PRO A 146 -15.69 4.37 13.03
N LYS A 147 -16.78 4.57 13.79
CA LYS A 147 -18.05 3.84 13.58
C LYS A 147 -18.56 3.88 12.13
N ARG A 148 -18.26 4.94 11.38
CA ARG A 148 -18.64 5.07 9.96
C ARG A 148 -17.85 4.09 9.08
N GLU A 149 -16.56 3.94 9.31
CA GLU A 149 -15.70 3.00 8.58
C GLU A 149 -15.99 1.56 8.95
N GLN A 150 -16.28 1.26 10.22
CA GLN A 150 -16.73 -0.07 10.62
C GLN A 150 -18.01 -0.50 9.87
N LYS A 151 -18.97 0.43 9.70
CA LYS A 151 -20.18 0.17 8.91
C LYS A 151 -19.86 -0.08 7.44
N TRP A 152 -18.89 0.64 6.87
CA TRP A 152 -18.45 0.40 5.50
C TRP A 152 -17.74 -0.94 5.34
N LEU A 153 -16.85 -1.29 6.26
CA LEU A 153 -16.18 -2.58 6.27
C LEU A 153 -17.23 -3.71 6.29
N ASN A 154 -18.22 -3.65 7.18
CA ASN A 154 -19.30 -4.65 7.22
C ASN A 154 -20.14 -4.73 5.92
N ARG A 155 -20.24 -3.63 5.16
CA ARG A 155 -20.92 -3.63 3.86
C ARG A 155 -20.08 -4.25 2.74
N LEU A 156 -18.76 -4.25 2.87
CA LEU A 156 -17.86 -4.87 1.92
C LEU A 156 -17.84 -6.40 2.06
N GLU A 157 -18.19 -6.94 3.23
CA GLU A 157 -18.20 -8.39 3.47
C GLU A 157 -18.99 -9.18 2.42
N PRO A 158 -20.28 -8.89 2.15
CA PRO A 158 -21.02 -9.61 1.11
C PRO A 158 -20.42 -9.39 -0.28
N VAL A 159 -19.98 -8.17 -0.61
CA VAL A 159 -19.38 -7.84 -1.91
C VAL A 159 -18.13 -8.67 -2.18
N ILE A 160 -17.29 -8.87 -1.16
CA ILE A 160 -16.07 -9.67 -1.27
C ILE A 160 -16.37 -11.17 -1.37
N GLN A 161 -17.43 -11.64 -0.70
CA GLN A 161 -17.88 -13.03 -0.79
C GLN A 161 -18.52 -13.35 -2.15
N GLU A 162 -19.18 -12.36 -2.74
CA GLU A 162 -19.86 -12.47 -4.04
C GLU A 162 -18.93 -12.24 -5.24
N LEU A 163 -17.64 -11.93 -5.02
CA LEU A 163 -16.67 -11.82 -6.11
C LEU A 163 -16.67 -13.12 -6.95
N PRO A 164 -16.75 -13.02 -8.29
CA PRO A 164 -16.77 -14.16 -9.19
C PRO A 164 -15.66 -15.19 -8.95
N GLU A 165 -15.91 -16.44 -9.32
CA GLU A 165 -14.93 -17.54 -9.12
C GLU A 165 -13.84 -17.56 -10.19
N SER A 166 -14.12 -16.99 -11.36
CA SER A 166 -13.24 -16.93 -12.52
C SER A 166 -13.20 -15.55 -13.16
N GLU A 167 -12.11 -15.28 -13.88
CA GLU A 167 -11.94 -14.04 -14.64
C GLU A 167 -12.98 -13.91 -15.77
N ALA A 168 -13.37 -15.03 -16.39
CA ALA A 168 -14.39 -15.05 -17.43
C ALA A 168 -15.75 -14.59 -16.90
N ASP A 169 -16.15 -15.08 -15.72
CA ASP A 169 -17.39 -14.68 -15.07
C ASP A 169 -17.37 -13.18 -14.70
N LEU A 170 -16.23 -12.69 -14.18
CA LEU A 170 -16.05 -11.26 -13.91
C LEU A 170 -16.21 -10.42 -15.18
N ILE A 171 -15.58 -10.84 -16.29
CA ILE A 171 -15.68 -10.12 -17.55
C ILE A 171 -17.13 -10.12 -18.04
N GLU A 172 -17.80 -11.28 -18.07
CA GLU A 172 -19.20 -11.39 -18.50
C GLU A 172 -20.13 -10.49 -17.67
N GLU A 173 -19.93 -10.43 -16.35
CA GLU A 173 -20.72 -9.60 -15.44
C GLU A 173 -20.44 -8.09 -15.64
N MET A 174 -19.17 -7.70 -15.79
CA MET A 174 -18.78 -6.29 -15.81
C MET A 174 -18.94 -5.64 -17.19
N LEU A 175 -18.65 -6.37 -18.26
CA LEU A 175 -18.55 -5.85 -19.61
C LEU A 175 -19.83 -5.12 -20.11
N PRO A 176 -21.06 -5.59 -19.81
CA PRO A 176 -22.29 -4.87 -20.16
C PRO A 176 -22.46 -3.52 -19.45
N ASN A 177 -21.82 -3.34 -18.29
CA ASN A 177 -21.94 -2.13 -17.46
C ASN A 177 -20.92 -1.04 -17.83
N LEU A 178 -19.98 -1.34 -18.73
CA LEU A 178 -18.92 -0.42 -19.13
C LEU A 178 -19.36 0.51 -20.27
N ASP A 179 -19.08 1.80 -20.12
CA ASP A 179 -19.33 2.81 -21.15
C ASP A 179 -18.38 2.63 -22.34
N ARG A 180 -18.90 2.05 -23.42
CA ARG A 180 -18.15 1.79 -24.67
C ARG A 180 -17.66 3.05 -25.39
N SER A 181 -18.14 4.25 -25.02
CA SER A 181 -17.58 5.50 -25.55
C SER A 181 -16.24 5.87 -24.91
N ARG A 182 -15.91 5.25 -23.78
CA ARG A 182 -14.70 5.50 -22.99
C ARG A 182 -13.83 4.26 -22.79
N PHE A 183 -14.40 3.08 -22.96
CA PHE A 183 -13.72 1.80 -22.79
C PHE A 183 -13.64 1.07 -24.14
N LEU A 184 -12.41 0.79 -24.58
CA LEU A 184 -12.09 0.06 -25.81
C LEU A 184 -11.64 -1.38 -25.45
N PRO A 185 -12.52 -2.39 -25.61
CA PRO A 185 -12.24 -3.77 -25.17
C PRO A 185 -11.02 -4.39 -25.84
N GLU A 186 -10.77 -4.02 -27.09
CA GLU A 186 -9.64 -4.48 -27.89
C GLU A 186 -8.28 -4.13 -27.28
N GLU A 187 -8.17 -3.02 -26.53
CA GLU A 187 -6.95 -2.64 -25.81
C GLU A 187 -6.59 -3.63 -24.68
N TYR A 188 -7.58 -4.42 -24.26
CA TYR A 188 -7.46 -5.46 -23.24
C TYR A 188 -7.53 -6.87 -23.84
N GLY A 189 -7.45 -7.00 -25.17
CA GLY A 189 -7.51 -8.28 -25.88
C GLY A 189 -8.90 -8.96 -25.84
N LEU A 190 -9.94 -8.22 -25.48
CA LEU A 190 -11.30 -8.75 -25.40
C LEU A 190 -11.97 -8.65 -26.78
N SER A 191 -12.47 -9.79 -27.27
CA SER A 191 -13.31 -9.84 -28.46
C SER A 191 -14.76 -9.63 -28.01
N VAL A 192 -15.40 -8.53 -28.43
CA VAL A 192 -16.80 -8.24 -28.16
C VAL A 192 -17.64 -8.48 -29.40
#